data_AF-R9LLN1-F1
#
_entry.id   AF-R9LLN1-F1
#
_cell.length_a   1.000
_cell.length_b   1.000
_cell.length_c   1.000
_cell.angle_alpha   90.00
_cell.angle_beta   90.00
_cell.angle_gamma   90.00
#
_symmetry.space_group_name_H-M   'P 1'
#
loop_
_entity.id
_entity.type
_entity.pdbx_description
1 polymer ?
#
loop_
_entity_poly.entity_id
_entity_poly.type
_entity_poly.pdbx_seq_one_letter_code
_entity_poly.pdbx_strand_id
1 'polypeptide(L)' 'MKKKTSQYRTLGLITFEGQPIEMQTTKKGELRFLKNKKEITDDRKIEKILAYLKEANQ' A
#
# COMPACT_ATOMS: atom_id res chain seq x y z
N MET A 1 19.23 7.10 -18.39
CA MET A 1 18.56 7.53 -17.15
C MET A 1 18.31 6.32 -16.25
N LYS A 2 19.15 6.08 -15.23
CA LYS A 2 18.95 4.97 -14.28
C LYS A 2 17.77 5.34 -13.37
N LYS A 3 16.59 4.75 -13.61
CA LYS A 3 15.46 4.83 -12.67
C LYS A 3 15.95 4.25 -11.35
N LYS A 4 16.19 5.10 -10.35
CA LYS A 4 16.38 4.67 -8.96
C LYS A 4 15.09 3.98 -8.56
N THR A 5 15.03 2.67 -8.74
CA THR A 5 14.00 1.84 -8.14
C THR A 5 14.24 1.92 -6.65
N SER A 6 13.57 2.85 -5.97
CA SER A 6 13.31 2.69 -4.55
C SER A 6 12.81 1.25 -4.39
N GLN A 7 13.59 0.39 -3.75
CA GLN A 7 13.29 -1.03 -3.60
C GLN A 7 12.11 -1.15 -2.63
N TYR A 8 10.92 -0.92 -3.15
CA TYR A 8 9.70 -1.27 -2.47
C TYR A 8 9.64 -2.79 -2.35
N ARG A 9 9.50 -3.27 -1.13
CA ARG A 9 9.27 -4.68 -0.80
C ARG A 9 7.79 -4.85 -0.53
N THR A 10 7.20 -5.88 -1.12
CA THR A 10 5.82 -6.24 -0.84
C THR A 10 5.73 -6.79 0.58
N LEU A 11 4.90 -6.16 1.41
CA LEU A 11 4.56 -6.64 2.75
C LEU A 11 3.49 -7.73 2.68
N GLY A 12 2.51 -7.54 1.80
CA GLY A 12 1.42 -8.48 1.63
C GLY A 12 0.31 -7.92 0.75
N LEU A 13 -0.78 -8.68 0.65
CA LEU A 13 -1.97 -8.32 -0.09
C LEU A 13 -3.17 -8.36 0.87
N ILE A 14 -3.92 -7.26 0.91
CA ILE A 14 -5.14 -7.15 1.71
C ILE A 14 -6.35 -7.06 0.80
N THR A 15 -7.51 -7.46 1.30
CA THR A 15 -8.78 -7.22 0.60
C THR A 15 -9.43 -6.00 1.23
N PHE A 16 -9.57 -4.91 0.47
CA PHE A 16 -10.22 -3.67 0.91
C PHE A 16 -11.35 -3.33 -0.07
N GLU A 17 -12.57 -3.11 0.45
CA GLU A 17 -13.80 -2.90 -0.35
C GLU A 17 -14.03 -4.01 -1.41
N GLY A 18 -13.68 -5.25 -1.07
CA GLY A 18 -13.78 -6.39 -2.01
C GLY A 18 -12.73 -6.40 -3.12
N GLN A 19 -11.70 -5.54 -3.03
CA GLN A 19 -10.64 -5.43 -4.03
C GLN A 19 -9.27 -5.76 -3.42
N PRO A 20 -8.41 -6.50 -4.14
CA PRO A 20 -7.08 -6.80 -3.68
C PRO A 20 -6.19 -5.55 -3.77
N ILE A 21 -5.66 -5.14 -2.61
CA ILE A 21 -4.71 -4.04 -2.48
C ILE A 21 -3.37 -4.62 -2.02
N GLU A 22 -2.34 -4.40 -2.84
CA GLU A 22 -0.98 -4.79 -2.51
C GLU A 22 -0.33 -3.69 -1.67
N MET A 23 0.19 -4.07 -0.51
CA MET A 23 0.90 -3.17 0.38
C MET A 23 2.40 -3.37 0.20
N GLN A 24 3.11 -2.27 -0.04
CA GLN A 24 4.56 -2.30 -0.18
C GLN A 24 5.20 -1.27 0.74
N THR A 25 6.41 -1.58 1.21
CA THR A 25 7.20 -0.67 2.04
C THR A 25 8.63 -0.50 1.52
N THR A 26 9.23 0.66 1.73
CA THR A 26 10.66 0.85 1.50
C THR A 26 11.46 0.51 2.76
N LYS A 27 12.79 0.36 2.62
CA LYS A 27 13.70 0.24 3.76
C LYS A 27 13.65 1.45 4.74
N LYS A 28 13.13 2.59 4.29
CA LYS A 28 12.95 3.80 5.11
C LYS A 28 11.61 3.85 5.84
N GLY A 29 10.75 2.84 5.65
CA GLY A 29 9.41 2.79 6.24
C GLY A 29 8.34 3.54 5.43
N GLU A 30 8.64 4.00 4.21
CA GLU A 30 7.60 4.60 3.36
C GLU A 30 6.64 3.50 2.89
N LEU A 31 5.36 3.68 3.14
CA LEU A 31 4.30 2.77 2.71
C LEU A 31 3.66 3.27 1.42
N ARG A 32 3.33 2.33 0.54
CA ARG A 32 2.46 2.59 -0.60
C ARG A 32 1.49 1.45 -0.81
N PHE A 33 0.36 1.79 -1.42
CA PHE A 33 -0.71 0.86 -1.71
C PHE A 33 -0.91 0.79 -3.23
N LEU A 34 -0.97 -0.42 -3.77
CA LEU A 34 -1.23 -0.64 -5.19
C LEU A 34 -2.54 -1.39 -5.35
N LYS A 35 -3.42 -0.85 -6.19
CA LYS A 35 -4.63 -1.51 -6.64
C LYS A 35 -4.41 -1.99 -8.07
N ASN A 36 -4.45 -3.30 -8.29
CA ASN A 36 -4.20 -3.89 -9.62
C ASN A 36 -2.91 -3.36 -10.28
N LYS A 37 -1.80 -3.33 -9.53
CA LYS A 37 -0.50 -2.77 -9.94
C LYS A 37 -0.47 -1.26 -10.24
N LYS A 38 -1.55 -0.52 -9.95
CA LYS A 38 -1.58 0.95 -10.00
C LYS A 38 -1.46 1.51 -8.60
N GLU A 39 -0.52 2.42 -8.39
CA GLU A 39 -0.35 3.12 -7.13
C GLU A 39 -1.59 3.96 -6.79
N ILE A 40 -2.04 3.87 -5.54
CA ILE A 40 -3.10 4.71 -4.99
C ILE A 40 -2.42 5.94 -4.42
N THR A 41 -2.65 7.09 -5.05
CA THR A 41 -2.14 8.40 -4.60
C THR A 41 -3.23 9.27 -3.97
N ASP A 42 -4.42 8.72 -3.78
CA ASP A 42 -5.57 9.42 -3.22
C ASP A 42 -5.53 9.33 -1.69
N ASP A 43 -5.28 10.46 -1.02
CA ASP A 43 -5.10 10.53 0.44
C ASP A 43 -6.30 9.94 1.20
N ARG A 44 -7.53 10.24 0.76
CA ARG A 44 -8.75 9.74 1.42
C ARG A 44 -8.83 8.22 1.37
N LYS A 45 -8.44 7.60 0.25
CA LYS A 45 -8.37 6.14 0.15
C LYS A 45 -7.27 5.55 1.01
N ILE A 46 -6.10 6.20 1.03
CA ILE A 46 -4.98 5.76 1.87
C ILE A 46 -5.39 5.77 3.35
N GLU A 47 -6.03 6.84 3.82
CA GLU A 47 -6.55 6.93 5.19
C GLU A 47 -7.54 5.82 5.52
N LYS A 48 -8.49 5.52 4.62
CA LYS A 48 -9.44 4.42 4.82
C LYS A 48 -8.76 3.06 4.88
N ILE A 49 -7.76 2.82 4.03
CA ILE A 49 -6.98 1.58 4.05
C ILE A 49 -6.22 1.44 5.37
N LEU A 50 -5.58 2.52 5.83
CA LEU A 50 -4.87 2.55 7.11
C LEU A 50 -5.83 2.33 8.30
N ALA A 51 -7.02 2.95 8.28
CA ALA A 51 -8.05 2.72 9.29
C ALA A 51 -8.49 1.25 9.31
N TYR A 52 -8.78 0.67 8.15
CA TYR A 52 -9.11 -0.75 8.02
C TYR A 52 -8.01 -1.66 8.59
N LEU A 53 -6.74 -1.38 8.29
CA LEU A 53 -5.60 -2.12 8.82
C LEU A 53 -5.47 -2.00 10.33
N LYS A 54 -5.79 -0.83 10.90
CA LYS A 54 -5.77 -0.60 12.35
C LYS A 54 -6.87 -1.39 13.05
N GLU A 55 -8.09 -1.39 12.50
CA GLU A 55 -9.23 -2.14 13.04
C GLU A 55 -9.00 -3.66 12.95
N ALA A 56 -8.40 -4.15 11.86
CA ALA A 56 -8.12 -5.58 11.67
C ALA A 56 -7.03 -6.14 12.60
N ASN A 57 -6.26 -5.28 13.27
CA ASN A 57 -5.16 -5.67 14.15
C ASN A 57 -5.48 -5.49 15.65
N GLN A 58 -6.72 -5.11 15.98
CA GLN A 58 -7.28 -5.13 17.34
C GLN A 58 -7.93 -6.47 17.65
#